data_AF-A0A812SDD4-F1
#
_entry.id   AF-A0A812SDD4-F1
#
_cell.length_a   1.000
_cell.length_b   1.000
_cell.length_c   1.000
_cell.angle_alpha   90.00
_cell.angle_beta   90.00
_cell.angle_gamma   90.00
#
_symmetry.space_group_name_H-M   'P 1'
#
loop_
_entity.id
_entity.type
_entity.pdbx_description
1 polymer ?
#
loop_
_entity_poly.entity_id
_entity_poly.type
_entity_poly.pdbx_seq_one_letter_code
_entity_poly.pdbx_strand_id
1 'polypeptide(L)'
;MEMSTKNGNVELSNAAKDFEAKGAARVVVTKLMTGIEATFTLVSFLLNVAQMTLPFCFARVGWSAAFLMMLAGGLCMHTALMLQEALVTLVSRGTPFPEYSDLARSAFGPAFAAATQAVAMAELAAYSSNCSINLGKALGAMLPVTESTAIMAGAALCVLLSAFSDRVFAYIGLLSSLASVSILVILVYSGWQAVRWSEDTAYIADPQYIPTSFAMILFTAGTHPLICTVLHSTRSHAELRRAILGAWTVFLVVTIGFGSVAYGIFGPSLQPDIIANIGGELKVIAGVWMAIKVLGNAVPLARPLGNAYARALGLLRPTESAGPLVMLPIILCLSAVAMYCANQIEAMESVVGCTITSFNVLLIPAMAYIVICKPSGASRYCAICYAMLGAGLSISPMVYFLWQFMHS
;
A
#
# COMPACT_ATOMS: atom_id res chain seq x y z
N MET A 1 -17.47 31.34 63.26
CA MET A 1 -17.37 31.97 61.93
C MET A 1 -16.33 31.17 61.15
N GLU A 2 -16.71 29.98 60.69
CA GLU A 2 -15.87 29.13 59.84
C GLU A 2 -16.62 28.94 58.53
N MET A 3 -16.06 29.52 57.47
CA MET A 3 -16.66 29.60 56.15
C MET A 3 -16.54 28.29 55.39
N SER A 4 -17.67 27.89 54.81
CA SER A 4 -17.86 26.88 53.78
C SER A 4 -16.99 27.15 52.55
N THR A 5 -15.90 26.38 52.39
CA THR A 5 -15.02 26.42 51.20
C THR A 5 -14.88 25.07 50.50
N LYS A 6 -15.58 24.01 50.95
CA LYS A 6 -15.40 22.65 50.42
C LYS A 6 -16.15 22.34 49.11
N ASN A 7 -17.14 23.14 48.70
CA ASN A 7 -17.94 22.83 47.51
C ASN A 7 -17.37 23.39 46.19
N GLY A 8 -16.50 24.41 46.21
CA GLY A 8 -16.00 25.04 44.98
C GLY A 8 -15.00 24.19 44.17
N ASN A 9 -14.23 23.32 44.84
CA ASN A 9 -13.17 22.54 44.17
C ASN A 9 -13.70 21.32 43.39
N VAL A 10 -14.89 20.81 43.71
CA VAL A 10 -15.48 19.67 42.99
C VAL A 10 -16.14 20.14 41.68
N GLU A 11 -16.76 21.31 41.66
CA GLU A 11 -17.39 21.86 40.46
C GLU A 11 -16.37 22.27 39.39
N LEU A 12 -15.23 22.86 39.79
CA LEU A 12 -14.16 23.21 38.85
C LEU A 12 -13.47 22.00 38.21
N SER A 13 -13.30 20.90 38.96
CA SER A 13 -12.72 19.64 38.45
C SER A 13 -13.65 18.95 37.45
N ASN A 14 -14.97 18.97 37.71
CA ASN A 14 -15.96 18.41 36.81
C ASN A 14 -16.12 19.27 35.55
N ALA A 15 -16.12 20.60 35.67
CA ALA A 15 -16.18 21.51 34.52
C ALA A 15 -14.93 21.41 33.62
N ALA A 16 -13.74 21.20 34.19
CA ALA A 16 -12.51 20.99 33.41
C ALA A 16 -12.52 19.65 32.64
N LYS A 17 -13.01 18.56 33.26
CA LYS A 17 -13.20 17.28 32.58
C LYS A 17 -14.27 17.34 31.49
N ASP A 18 -15.35 18.08 31.71
CA ASP A 18 -16.40 18.28 30.72
C ASP A 18 -15.95 19.19 29.57
N PHE A 19 -15.06 20.15 29.83
CA PHE A 19 -14.44 21.00 28.81
C PHE A 19 -13.32 20.29 28.05
N GLU A 20 -12.58 19.36 28.67
CA GLU A 20 -11.67 18.44 27.98
C GLU A 20 -12.42 17.40 27.16
N ALA A 21 -13.51 16.82 27.68
CA ALA A 21 -14.32 15.86 26.95
C ALA A 21 -15.07 16.53 25.79
N LYS A 22 -15.64 17.73 26.00
CA LYS A 22 -16.26 18.52 24.94
C LYS A 22 -15.23 19.17 24.02
N GLY A 23 -14.05 19.54 24.51
CA GLY A 23 -12.93 20.06 23.71
C GLY A 23 -12.33 18.98 22.81
N ALA A 24 -12.09 17.78 23.33
CA ALA A 24 -11.66 16.61 22.58
C ALA A 24 -12.74 16.15 21.58
N ALA A 25 -14.02 16.21 21.94
CA ALA A 25 -15.12 15.92 21.02
C ALA A 25 -15.36 17.02 19.96
N ARG A 26 -15.00 18.28 20.25
CA ARG A 26 -15.24 19.45 19.37
C ARG A 26 -14.06 19.79 18.47
N VAL A 27 -12.85 19.32 18.79
CA VAL A 27 -11.65 19.45 17.94
C VAL A 27 -11.63 18.42 16.79
N VAL A 28 -12.45 17.36 16.85
CA VAL A 28 -12.53 16.31 15.82
C VAL A 28 -13.91 16.28 15.14
N VAL A 29 -14.52 17.44 14.92
CA VAL A 29 -15.46 17.61 13.79
C VAL A 29 -14.66 18.22 12.63
N THR A 30 -13.51 17.61 12.33
CA THR A 30 -12.93 17.66 11.00
C THR A 30 -13.96 17.14 10.02
N LYS A 31 -14.23 17.90 8.96
CA LYS A 31 -15.17 17.56 7.90
C LYS A 31 -14.87 16.14 7.39
N LEU A 32 -15.63 15.15 7.86
CA LEU A 32 -15.48 13.75 7.47
C LEU A 32 -15.60 13.62 5.94
N MET A 33 -14.79 12.74 5.36
CA MET A 33 -14.74 12.48 3.93
C MET A 33 -16.07 11.92 3.44
N THR A 34 -16.56 12.48 2.34
CA THR A 34 -17.58 11.88 1.49
C THR A 34 -17.09 10.57 0.89
N GLY A 35 -18.01 9.75 0.38
CA GLY A 35 -17.63 8.54 -0.37
C GLY A 35 -16.70 8.81 -1.57
N ILE A 36 -16.85 9.95 -2.23
CA ILE A 36 -15.98 10.33 -3.37
C ILE A 36 -14.57 10.68 -2.89
N GLU A 37 -14.45 11.52 -1.85
CA GLU A 37 -13.14 11.87 -1.26
C GLU A 37 -12.43 10.60 -0.75
N ALA A 38 -13.15 9.69 -0.08
CA ALA A 38 -12.62 8.41 0.35
C ALA A 38 -12.22 7.50 -0.81
N THR A 39 -12.97 7.51 -1.92
CA THR A 39 -12.62 6.78 -3.15
C THR A 39 -11.30 7.28 -3.69
N PHE A 40 -11.11 8.60 -3.82
CA PHE A 40 -9.85 9.18 -4.30
C PHE A 40 -8.67 8.85 -3.38
N THR A 41 -8.87 8.88 -2.07
CA THR A 41 -7.84 8.45 -1.10
C THR A 41 -7.45 6.99 -1.31
N LEU A 42 -8.41 6.08 -1.45
CA LEU A 42 -8.11 4.66 -1.72
C LEU A 42 -7.48 4.44 -3.11
N VAL A 43 -7.92 5.18 -4.13
CA VAL A 43 -7.27 5.16 -5.46
C VAL A 43 -5.83 5.60 -5.34
N SER A 44 -5.51 6.62 -4.54
CA SER A 44 -4.13 7.05 -4.31
C SER A 44 -3.27 5.96 -3.65
N PHE A 45 -3.88 5.09 -2.82
CA PHE A 45 -3.18 3.95 -2.22
C PHE A 45 -2.99 2.81 -3.21
N LEU A 46 -3.98 2.53 -4.06
CA LEU A 46 -3.93 1.46 -5.06
C LEU A 46 -3.05 1.79 -6.26
N LEU A 47 -3.08 3.05 -6.72
CA LEU A 47 -2.19 3.56 -7.75
C LEU A 47 -0.81 3.88 -7.17
N ASN A 48 -0.26 2.98 -6.35
CA ASN A 48 1.06 3.11 -5.75
C ASN A 48 2.17 2.86 -6.78
N VAL A 49 3.42 2.90 -6.34
CA VAL A 49 4.60 2.75 -7.22
C VAL A 49 4.67 1.36 -7.86
N ALA A 50 4.21 0.30 -7.19
CA ALA A 50 4.22 -1.06 -7.75
C ALA A 50 3.30 -1.21 -8.97
N GLN A 51 2.31 -0.32 -9.12
CA GLN A 51 1.46 -0.24 -10.31
C GLN A 51 2.28 -0.03 -11.59
N MET A 52 3.44 0.61 -11.49
CA MET A 52 4.32 0.87 -12.63
C MET A 52 4.91 -0.42 -13.23
N THR A 53 4.97 -1.49 -12.44
CA THR A 53 5.44 -2.81 -12.87
C THR A 53 4.31 -3.65 -13.50
N LEU A 54 3.03 -3.33 -13.27
CA LEU A 54 1.93 -4.18 -13.72
C LEU A 54 1.79 -4.36 -15.25
N PRO A 55 2.12 -3.38 -16.11
CA PRO A 55 2.20 -3.64 -17.55
C PRO A 55 3.09 -4.84 -17.89
N PHE A 56 4.22 -5.02 -17.18
CA PHE A 56 5.15 -6.12 -17.40
C PHE A 56 4.54 -7.52 -17.18
N CYS A 57 3.50 -7.65 -16.35
CA CYS A 57 2.79 -8.93 -16.22
C CYS A 57 2.26 -9.44 -17.57
N PHE A 58 1.87 -8.54 -18.48
CA PHE A 58 1.47 -8.94 -19.83
C PHE A 58 2.64 -9.48 -20.66
N ALA A 59 3.86 -8.97 -20.48
CA ALA A 59 5.04 -9.56 -21.14
C ALA A 59 5.36 -10.97 -20.62
N ARG A 60 5.01 -11.27 -19.37
CA ARG A 60 5.20 -12.60 -18.77
C ARG A 60 4.14 -13.63 -19.15
N VAL A 61 2.87 -13.26 -19.08
CA VAL A 61 1.75 -14.20 -19.24
C VAL A 61 0.81 -13.85 -20.41
N GLY A 62 1.21 -12.92 -21.27
CA GLY A 62 0.42 -12.49 -22.42
C GLY A 62 -0.88 -11.80 -22.03
N TRP A 63 -1.89 -11.92 -22.89
CA TRP A 63 -3.22 -11.36 -22.66
C TRP A 63 -3.95 -11.95 -21.44
N SER A 64 -3.52 -13.12 -20.94
CA SER A 64 -4.07 -13.70 -19.71
C SER A 64 -3.79 -12.84 -18.46
N ALA A 65 -2.83 -11.90 -18.52
CA ALA A 65 -2.58 -10.93 -17.45
C ALA A 65 -3.85 -10.13 -17.08
N ALA A 66 -4.68 -9.76 -18.07
CA ALA A 66 -5.93 -9.05 -17.81
C ALA A 66 -6.89 -9.88 -16.93
N PHE A 67 -6.97 -11.19 -17.19
CA PHE A 67 -7.75 -12.11 -16.37
C PHE A 67 -7.17 -12.25 -14.95
N LEU A 68 -5.84 -12.41 -14.83
CA LEU A 68 -5.19 -12.46 -13.52
C LEU A 68 -5.40 -11.17 -12.73
N MET A 69 -5.38 -10.01 -13.39
CA MET A 69 -5.64 -8.71 -12.78
C MET A 69 -7.08 -8.60 -12.26
N MET A 70 -8.07 -9.00 -13.07
CA MET A 70 -9.46 -9.06 -12.63
C MET A 70 -9.64 -10.01 -11.43
N LEU A 71 -9.01 -11.18 -11.46
CA LEU A 71 -9.09 -12.16 -10.38
C LEU A 71 -8.44 -11.63 -9.10
N ALA A 72 -7.16 -11.27 -9.13
CA ALA A 72 -6.43 -10.79 -7.95
C ALA A 72 -7.02 -9.49 -7.39
N GLY A 73 -7.34 -8.52 -8.26
CA GLY A 73 -7.98 -7.27 -7.86
C GLY A 73 -9.38 -7.49 -7.31
N GLY A 74 -10.18 -8.38 -7.90
CA GLY A 74 -11.49 -8.76 -7.40
C GLY A 74 -11.44 -9.47 -6.04
N LEU A 75 -10.45 -10.35 -5.84
CA LEU A 75 -10.18 -11.01 -4.55
C LEU A 75 -9.83 -9.97 -3.48
N CYS A 76 -8.87 -9.07 -3.76
CA CYS A 76 -8.49 -8.00 -2.85
C CYS A 76 -9.65 -7.05 -2.53
N MET A 77 -10.48 -6.71 -3.53
CA MET A 77 -11.68 -5.90 -3.31
C MET A 77 -12.67 -6.61 -2.38
N HIS A 78 -12.91 -7.90 -2.58
CA HIS A 78 -13.85 -8.64 -1.75
C HIS A 78 -13.33 -8.83 -0.31
N THR A 79 -12.06 -9.14 -0.13
CA THR A 79 -11.47 -9.23 1.22
C THR A 79 -11.38 -7.88 1.91
N ALA A 80 -11.25 -6.78 1.17
CA ALA A 80 -11.37 -5.42 1.72
C ALA A 80 -12.78 -5.13 2.26
N LEU A 81 -13.83 -5.64 1.60
CA LEU A 81 -15.20 -5.56 2.11
C LEU A 81 -15.41 -6.43 3.36
N MET A 82 -14.83 -7.64 3.40
CA MET A 82 -14.84 -8.49 4.60
C MET A 82 -14.13 -7.79 5.78
N LEU A 83 -12.99 -7.15 5.51
CA LEU A 83 -12.25 -6.36 6.49
C LEU A 83 -13.11 -5.22 7.03
N GLN A 84 -13.78 -4.49 6.14
CA GLN A 84 -14.70 -3.42 6.52
C GLN A 84 -15.80 -3.93 7.46
N GLU A 85 -16.46 -5.04 7.13
CA GLU A 85 -17.52 -5.62 7.96
C GLU A 85 -17.01 -6.03 9.34
N ALA A 86 -15.80 -6.59 9.42
CA ALA A 86 -15.16 -6.93 10.69
C ALA A 86 -14.85 -5.69 11.53
N LEU A 87 -14.29 -4.64 10.93
CA LEU A 87 -14.00 -3.38 11.62
C LEU A 87 -15.28 -2.71 12.14
N VAL A 88 -16.31 -2.62 11.31
CA VAL A 88 -17.64 -2.09 11.69
C VAL A 88 -18.23 -2.87 12.86
N THR A 89 -18.07 -4.19 12.86
CA THR A 89 -18.52 -5.03 13.97
C THR A 89 -17.74 -4.72 15.26
N LEU A 90 -16.43 -4.47 15.20
CA LEU A 90 -15.67 -4.04 16.37
C LEU A 90 -16.10 -2.67 16.90
N VAL A 91 -16.42 -1.71 16.01
CA VAL A 91 -17.00 -0.43 16.40
C VAL A 91 -18.30 -0.63 17.19
N SER A 92 -19.19 -1.50 16.69
CA SER A 92 -20.45 -1.83 17.38
C SER A 92 -20.25 -2.52 18.73
N ARG A 93 -19.09 -3.15 18.96
CA ARG A 93 -18.72 -3.83 20.21
C ARG A 93 -17.99 -2.91 21.20
N GLY A 94 -17.86 -1.62 20.89
CA GLY A 94 -17.28 -0.62 21.80
C GLY A 94 -15.80 -0.33 21.56
N THR A 95 -15.22 -0.71 20.43
CA THR A 95 -13.89 -0.25 20.01
C THR A 95 -14.07 0.92 19.04
N PRO A 96 -14.04 2.19 19.47
CA PRO A 96 -14.45 3.33 18.63
C PRO A 96 -13.54 3.57 17.41
N PHE A 97 -12.24 3.28 17.54
CA PHE A 97 -11.25 3.48 16.49
C PHE A 97 -10.43 2.20 16.32
N PRO A 98 -10.99 1.12 15.75
CA PRO A 98 -10.26 -0.14 15.60
C PRO A 98 -9.10 0.03 14.63
N GLU A 99 -7.91 -0.38 15.07
CA GLU A 99 -6.74 -0.50 14.20
C GLU A 99 -6.64 -1.90 13.60
N TYR A 100 -5.77 -2.06 12.60
CA TYR A 100 -5.56 -3.35 11.95
C TYR A 100 -5.13 -4.45 12.93
N SER A 101 -4.30 -4.10 13.92
CA SER A 101 -3.89 -5.02 14.99
C SER A 101 -5.03 -5.38 15.95
N ASP A 102 -6.05 -4.53 16.10
CA ASP A 102 -7.18 -4.81 17.00
C ASP A 102 -8.10 -5.90 16.44
N LEU A 103 -8.21 -5.99 15.11
CA LEU A 103 -8.87 -7.12 14.44
C LEU A 103 -8.18 -8.44 14.80
N ALA A 104 -6.86 -8.49 14.61
CA ALA A 104 -6.06 -9.67 14.93
C ALA A 104 -6.13 -10.00 16.42
N ARG A 105 -6.09 -8.99 17.31
CA ARG A 105 -6.24 -9.16 18.76
C ARG A 105 -7.60 -9.71 19.13
N SER A 106 -8.67 -9.16 18.56
CA SER A 106 -10.04 -9.60 18.85
C SER A 106 -10.32 -11.01 18.31
N ALA A 107 -9.67 -11.41 17.22
CA ALA A 107 -9.89 -12.72 16.61
C ALA A 107 -9.01 -13.83 17.21
N PHE A 108 -7.75 -13.55 17.52
CA PHE A 108 -6.74 -14.57 17.85
C PHE A 108 -5.88 -14.25 19.08
N GLY A 109 -6.12 -13.12 19.74
CA GLY A 109 -5.39 -12.72 20.94
C GLY A 109 -4.12 -11.88 20.67
N PRO A 110 -3.43 -11.46 21.74
CA PRO A 110 -2.38 -10.43 21.66
C PRO A 110 -1.12 -10.87 20.91
N ALA A 111 -0.73 -12.15 21.00
CA ALA A 111 0.47 -12.65 20.31
C ALA A 111 0.30 -12.59 18.78
N PHE A 112 -0.86 -13.02 18.27
CA PHE A 112 -1.17 -12.96 16.84
C PHE A 112 -1.33 -11.51 16.35
N ALA A 113 -1.84 -10.61 17.20
CA ALA A 113 -1.87 -9.18 16.91
C ALA A 113 -0.48 -8.58 16.72
N ALA A 114 0.48 -8.96 17.57
CA ALA A 114 1.87 -8.53 17.43
C ALA A 114 2.50 -9.06 16.13
N ALA A 115 2.26 -10.34 15.80
CA ALA A 115 2.71 -10.92 14.54
C ALA A 115 2.10 -10.20 13.32
N THR A 116 0.79 -9.96 13.34
CA THR A 116 0.07 -9.19 12.31
C THR A 116 0.66 -7.79 12.14
N GLN A 117 0.93 -7.09 13.24
CA GLN A 117 1.56 -5.77 13.18
C GLN A 117 2.96 -5.85 12.56
N ALA A 118 3.76 -6.84 12.91
CA ALA A 118 5.08 -7.04 12.32
C ALA A 118 5.00 -7.29 10.80
N VAL A 119 4.06 -8.12 10.34
CA VAL A 119 3.85 -8.37 8.90
C VAL A 119 3.37 -7.12 8.17
N ALA A 120 2.46 -6.34 8.77
CA ALA A 120 2.03 -5.04 8.22
C ALA A 120 3.20 -4.04 8.12
N MET A 121 4.09 -3.98 9.11
CA MET A 121 5.29 -3.14 9.04
C MET A 121 6.27 -3.65 7.97
N ALA A 122 6.44 -4.97 7.83
CA ALA A 122 7.28 -5.54 6.78
C ALA A 122 6.75 -5.21 5.37
N GLU A 123 5.42 -5.20 5.19
CA GLU A 123 4.79 -4.76 3.94
C GLU A 123 5.09 -3.29 3.62
N LEU A 124 4.93 -2.40 4.60
CA LEU A 124 5.27 -0.98 4.44
C LEU A 124 6.76 -0.77 4.13
N ALA A 125 7.64 -1.58 4.73
CA ALA A 125 9.07 -1.55 4.44
C ALA A 125 9.38 -2.00 3.00
N ALA A 126 8.69 -3.03 2.50
CA ALA A 126 8.81 -3.46 1.11
C ALA A 126 8.33 -2.37 0.13
N TYR A 127 7.18 -1.76 0.38
CA TYR A 127 6.68 -0.63 -0.41
C TYR A 127 7.63 0.57 -0.40
N SER A 128 8.19 0.88 0.78
CA SER A 128 9.14 1.99 0.92
C SER A 128 10.46 1.70 0.20
N SER A 129 10.92 0.45 0.22
CA SER A 129 12.08 0.02 -0.57
C SER A 129 11.79 0.13 -2.08
N ASN A 130 10.60 -0.28 -2.53
CA ASN A 130 10.20 -0.14 -3.93
C ASN A 130 10.13 1.33 -4.37
N CYS A 131 9.65 2.21 -3.48
CA CYS A 131 9.72 3.66 -3.68
C CYS A 131 11.17 4.10 -3.89
N SER A 132 12.11 3.73 -3.01
CA SER A 132 13.53 4.10 -3.15
C SER A 132 14.15 3.62 -4.47
N ILE A 133 13.84 2.40 -4.94
CA ILE A 133 14.28 1.90 -6.25
C ILE A 133 13.79 2.82 -7.38
N ASN A 134 12.49 3.10 -7.41
CA ASN A 134 11.88 3.91 -8.46
C ASN A 134 12.32 5.37 -8.41
N LEU A 135 12.59 5.93 -7.23
CA LEU A 135 13.19 7.26 -7.10
C LEU A 135 14.62 7.29 -7.65
N GLY A 136 15.42 6.26 -7.36
CA GLY A 136 16.76 6.11 -7.93
C GLY A 136 16.73 6.07 -9.45
N LYS A 137 15.83 5.27 -10.04
CA LYS A 137 15.63 5.17 -11.50
C LYS A 137 15.14 6.48 -12.11
N ALA A 138 14.22 7.17 -11.45
CA ALA A 138 13.74 8.48 -11.85
C ALA A 138 14.87 9.53 -11.88
N LEU A 139 15.66 9.59 -10.81
CA LEU A 139 16.80 10.51 -10.71
C LEU A 139 17.90 10.15 -11.71
N GLY A 140 18.19 8.87 -11.93
CA GLY A 140 19.15 8.41 -12.94
C GLY A 140 18.69 8.68 -14.38
N ALA A 141 17.39 8.80 -14.62
CA ALA A 141 16.88 9.26 -15.91
C ALA A 141 17.05 10.77 -16.13
N MET A 142 17.11 11.56 -15.05
CA MET A 142 17.24 13.01 -15.09
C MET A 142 18.70 13.49 -14.99
N LEU A 143 19.55 12.73 -14.31
CA LEU A 143 20.90 13.11 -13.92
C LEU A 143 21.90 12.04 -14.37
N PRO A 144 23.09 12.42 -14.86
CA PRO A 144 24.12 11.48 -15.29
C PRO A 144 24.89 10.90 -14.09
N VAL A 145 24.20 10.17 -13.22
CA VAL A 145 24.75 9.54 -12.01
C VAL A 145 24.53 8.04 -12.03
N THR A 146 25.32 7.30 -11.24
CA THR A 146 25.09 5.87 -11.06
C THR A 146 23.79 5.62 -10.30
N GLU A 147 23.20 4.45 -10.49
CA GLU A 147 21.95 4.07 -9.81
C GLU A 147 22.08 4.08 -8.29
N SER A 148 23.20 3.60 -7.73
CA SER A 148 23.45 3.64 -6.29
C SER A 148 23.53 5.07 -5.76
N THR A 149 24.20 5.98 -6.47
CA THR A 149 24.25 7.40 -6.11
C THR A 149 22.87 8.04 -6.21
N ALA A 150 22.07 7.69 -7.23
CA ALA A 150 20.71 8.17 -7.40
C ALA A 150 19.78 7.72 -6.26
N ILE A 151 19.84 6.43 -5.88
CA ILE A 151 19.07 5.89 -4.74
C ILE A 151 19.45 6.61 -3.45
N MET A 152 20.74 6.82 -3.19
CA MET A 152 21.21 7.52 -1.99
C MET A 152 20.84 9.01 -1.97
N ALA A 153 20.85 9.67 -3.14
CA ALA A 153 20.35 11.04 -3.26
C ALA A 153 18.84 11.11 -2.97
N GLY A 154 18.07 10.15 -3.48
CA GLY A 154 16.65 9.99 -3.17
C GLY A 154 16.40 9.75 -1.69
N ALA A 155 17.22 8.92 -1.05
CA ALA A 155 17.18 8.67 0.39
C ALA A 155 17.39 9.95 1.21
N ALA A 156 18.41 10.75 0.86
CA ALA A 156 18.67 12.03 1.48
C ALA A 156 17.47 12.99 1.31
N LEU A 157 16.87 13.04 0.12
CA LEU A 157 15.68 13.84 -0.13
C LEU A 157 14.48 13.38 0.71
N CYS A 158 14.24 12.07 0.84
CA CYS A 158 13.20 11.52 1.72
C CYS A 158 13.43 11.89 3.19
N VAL A 159 14.69 11.84 3.68
CA VAL A 159 15.02 12.28 5.04
C VAL A 159 14.71 13.75 5.24
N LEU A 160 15.14 14.62 4.31
CA LEU A 160 14.83 16.06 4.36
C LEU A 160 13.32 16.31 4.34
N LEU A 161 12.60 15.60 3.47
CA LEU A 161 11.15 15.75 3.33
C LEU A 161 10.39 15.23 4.56
N SER A 162 10.96 14.32 5.34
CA SER A 162 10.33 13.84 6.58
C SER A 162 10.19 14.90 7.66
N ALA A 163 10.90 16.03 7.55
CA ALA A 163 10.73 17.20 8.40
C ALA A 163 9.39 17.94 8.17
N PHE A 164 8.73 17.73 7.02
CA PHE A 164 7.43 18.32 6.75
C PHE A 164 6.29 17.53 7.39
N SER A 165 5.26 18.26 7.85
CA SER A 165 4.06 17.68 8.47
C SER A 165 3.23 16.81 7.52
N ASP A 166 2.51 15.83 8.07
CA ASP A 166 1.59 14.96 7.33
C ASP A 166 0.58 15.74 6.47
N ARG A 167 0.15 16.93 6.93
CA ARG A 167 -0.80 17.78 6.22
C ARG A 167 -0.29 18.19 4.84
N VAL A 168 1.01 18.44 4.70
CA VAL A 168 1.61 18.79 3.39
C VAL A 168 1.55 17.60 2.45
N PHE A 169 1.85 16.41 2.96
CA PHE A 169 1.80 15.17 2.18
C PHE A 169 0.38 14.78 1.75
N ALA A 170 -0.66 15.15 2.51
CA ALA A 170 -2.03 14.94 2.09
C ALA A 170 -2.37 15.64 0.75
N TYR A 171 -1.86 16.87 0.54
CA TYR A 171 -2.02 17.57 -0.74
C TYR A 171 -1.13 16.99 -1.84
N ILE A 172 0.10 16.59 -1.49
CA ILE A 172 1.03 15.96 -2.44
C ILE A 172 0.51 14.59 -2.90
N GLY A 173 -0.22 13.85 -2.06
CA GLY A 173 -0.82 12.56 -2.41
C GLY A 173 -1.76 12.62 -3.63
N LEU A 174 -2.55 13.71 -3.76
CA LEU A 174 -3.38 13.92 -4.94
C LEU A 174 -2.54 14.13 -6.20
N LEU A 175 -1.49 14.95 -6.10
CA LEU A 175 -0.55 15.17 -7.20
C LEU A 175 0.20 13.89 -7.58
N SER A 176 0.54 13.06 -6.59
CA SER A 176 1.14 11.73 -6.76
C SER A 176 0.22 10.79 -7.54
N SER A 177 -1.10 10.84 -7.32
CA SER A 177 -2.05 10.05 -8.11
C SER A 177 -2.10 10.50 -9.57
N LEU A 178 -2.12 11.81 -9.82
CA LEU A 178 -2.04 12.36 -11.17
C LEU A 178 -0.72 11.97 -11.85
N ALA A 179 0.39 12.00 -11.12
CA ALA A 179 1.69 11.58 -11.61
C ALA A 179 1.70 10.12 -12.10
N SER A 180 1.05 9.19 -11.38
CA SER A 180 0.90 7.79 -11.85
C SER A 180 0.27 7.71 -13.24
N VAL A 181 -0.86 8.41 -13.44
CA VAL A 181 -1.57 8.41 -14.71
C VAL A 181 -0.73 9.06 -15.81
N SER A 182 -0.07 10.18 -15.51
CA SER A 182 0.83 10.86 -16.45
C SER A 182 1.97 9.96 -16.92
N ILE A 183 2.59 9.18 -16.03
CA ILE A 183 3.68 8.25 -16.41
C ILE A 183 3.16 7.16 -17.36
N LEU A 184 1.98 6.59 -17.09
CA LEU A 184 1.37 5.59 -17.95
C LEU A 184 0.97 6.16 -19.32
N VAL A 185 0.49 7.40 -19.38
CA VAL A 185 0.23 8.11 -20.64
C VAL A 185 1.54 8.34 -21.41
N ILE A 186 2.61 8.76 -20.74
CA ILE A 186 3.92 8.95 -21.37
C ILE A 186 4.47 7.61 -21.90
N LEU A 187 4.30 6.51 -21.17
CA LEU A 187 4.66 5.17 -21.61
C LEU A 187 3.97 4.83 -22.93
N VAL A 188 2.63 4.93 -22.97
CA VAL A 188 1.85 4.63 -24.18
C VAL A 188 2.21 5.56 -25.32
N TYR A 189 2.38 6.86 -25.05
CA TYR A 189 2.72 7.84 -26.07
C TYR A 189 4.14 7.63 -26.64
N SER A 190 5.12 7.35 -25.77
CA SER A 190 6.49 7.02 -26.17
C SER A 190 6.52 5.76 -27.02
N GLY A 191 5.75 4.74 -26.64
CA GLY A 191 5.63 3.52 -27.42
C GLY A 191 4.92 3.74 -28.76
N TRP A 192 3.85 4.55 -28.79
CA TRP A 192 3.09 4.84 -30.00
C TRP A 192 3.94 5.48 -31.09
N GLN A 193 4.93 6.30 -30.71
CA GLN A 193 5.88 6.90 -31.65
C GLN A 193 6.85 5.88 -32.27
N ALA A 194 6.95 4.67 -31.73
CA ALA A 194 7.73 3.62 -32.36
C ALA A 194 7.09 3.21 -33.69
N VAL A 195 7.92 3.08 -34.73
CA VAL A 195 7.48 2.89 -36.12
C VAL A 195 6.74 1.56 -36.33
N ARG A 196 6.94 0.56 -35.46
CA ARG A 196 6.27 -0.73 -35.51
C ARG A 196 5.88 -1.21 -34.13
N TRP A 197 4.61 -1.58 -33.99
CA TRP A 197 4.10 -2.27 -32.82
C TRP A 197 4.60 -3.72 -32.83
N SER A 198 4.61 -4.36 -31.66
CA SER A 198 5.01 -5.75 -31.56
C SER A 198 4.05 -6.66 -32.34
N GLU A 199 4.60 -7.47 -33.24
CA GLU A 199 3.86 -8.53 -33.94
C GLU A 199 3.76 -9.80 -33.06
N ASP A 200 4.67 -9.96 -32.10
CA ASP A 200 4.81 -11.15 -31.25
C ASP A 200 4.01 -11.03 -29.94
N THR A 201 2.68 -10.99 -30.03
CA THR A 201 1.82 -11.02 -28.83
C THR A 201 1.27 -12.42 -28.55
N ALA A 202 1.41 -12.89 -27.31
CA ALA A 202 0.90 -14.18 -26.88
C ALA A 202 -0.48 -14.04 -26.24
N TYR A 203 -1.44 -14.86 -26.67
CA TYR A 203 -2.77 -14.92 -26.06
C TYR A 203 -2.81 -15.70 -24.75
N ILE A 204 -2.06 -16.80 -24.70
CA ILE A 204 -2.08 -17.75 -23.59
C ILE A 204 -0.69 -17.79 -22.96
N ALA A 205 -0.68 -17.81 -21.63
CA ALA A 205 0.49 -17.68 -20.78
C ALA A 205 1.53 -18.77 -21.03
N ASP A 206 2.78 -18.41 -20.74
CA ASP A 206 3.72 -19.36 -20.17
C ASP A 206 3.31 -19.64 -18.71
N PRO A 207 2.86 -20.87 -18.39
CA PRO A 207 2.30 -21.19 -17.08
C PRO A 207 3.29 -20.95 -15.93
N GLN A 208 4.60 -20.95 -16.20
CA GLN A 208 5.61 -20.78 -15.16
C GLN A 208 5.58 -19.39 -14.51
N TYR A 209 5.08 -18.37 -15.23
CA TYR A 209 5.01 -16.99 -14.72
C TYR A 209 3.64 -16.60 -14.15
N ILE A 210 2.65 -17.51 -14.18
CA ILE A 210 1.32 -17.24 -13.58
C ILE A 210 1.45 -16.95 -12.08
N PRO A 211 2.16 -17.76 -11.26
CA PRO A 211 2.25 -17.50 -9.83
C PRO A 211 2.94 -16.17 -9.50
N THR A 212 4.03 -15.84 -10.19
CA THR A 212 4.78 -14.61 -9.95
C THR A 212 3.99 -13.38 -10.37
N SER A 213 3.35 -13.41 -11.55
CA SER A 213 2.48 -12.31 -12.02
C SER A 213 1.29 -12.10 -11.08
N PHE A 214 0.65 -13.17 -10.63
CA PHE A 214 -0.45 -13.08 -9.67
C PHE A 214 0.00 -12.45 -8.34
N ALA A 215 1.18 -12.83 -7.85
CA ALA A 215 1.75 -12.28 -6.64
C ALA A 215 2.10 -10.78 -6.77
N MET A 216 2.67 -10.34 -7.90
CA MET A 216 2.93 -8.92 -8.16
C MET A 216 1.65 -8.08 -8.20
N ILE A 217 0.58 -8.63 -8.78
CA ILE A 217 -0.74 -7.98 -8.77
C ILE A 217 -1.29 -7.89 -7.34
N LEU A 218 -1.17 -8.96 -6.54
CA LEU A 218 -1.54 -8.91 -5.13
C LEU A 218 -0.73 -7.86 -4.37
N PHE A 219 0.59 -7.83 -4.56
CA PHE A 219 1.48 -6.83 -3.98
C PHE A 219 0.94 -5.44 -4.27
N THR A 220 0.60 -5.13 -5.52
CA THR A 220 0.11 -3.79 -5.88
C THR A 220 -1.29 -3.48 -5.34
N ALA A 221 -2.21 -4.43 -5.44
CA ALA A 221 -3.61 -4.26 -5.03
C ALA A 221 -3.81 -4.32 -3.51
N GLY A 222 -2.75 -4.66 -2.76
CA GLY A 222 -2.78 -4.86 -1.32
C GLY A 222 -2.64 -3.57 -0.53
N THR A 223 -3.77 -3.02 -0.08
CA THR A 223 -3.81 -1.78 0.72
C THR A 223 -4.63 -1.94 2.01
N HIS A 224 -4.95 -3.17 2.38
CA HIS A 224 -5.87 -3.53 3.48
C HIS A 224 -5.54 -2.88 4.82
N PRO A 225 -4.28 -2.85 5.29
CA PRO A 225 -3.97 -2.19 6.56
C PRO A 225 -4.37 -0.71 6.60
N LEU A 226 -4.38 -0.03 5.44
CA LEU A 226 -4.72 1.38 5.32
C LEU A 226 -6.24 1.64 5.38
N ILE A 227 -7.09 0.62 5.20
CA ILE A 227 -8.55 0.78 5.22
C ILE A 227 -9.04 1.31 6.58
N CYS A 228 -8.37 0.96 7.68
CA CYS A 228 -8.70 1.46 9.01
C CYS A 228 -8.64 3.01 9.08
N THR A 229 -7.63 3.60 8.43
CA THR A 229 -7.46 5.07 8.39
C THR A 229 -8.60 5.77 7.65
N VAL A 230 -9.09 5.14 6.58
CA VAL A 230 -10.22 5.66 5.78
C VAL A 230 -11.53 5.47 6.53
N LEU A 231 -11.71 4.36 7.24
CA LEU A 231 -12.87 4.13 8.10
C LEU A 231 -13.07 5.27 9.09
N HIS A 232 -12.04 5.62 9.86
CA HIS A 232 -12.11 6.67 10.89
C HIS A 232 -12.39 8.06 10.31
N SER A 233 -12.15 8.23 9.01
CA SER A 233 -12.25 9.51 8.32
C SER A 233 -13.48 9.61 7.40
N THR A 234 -14.33 8.58 7.32
CA THR A 234 -15.53 8.55 6.46
C THR A 234 -16.80 8.85 7.25
N ARG A 235 -17.82 9.44 6.61
CA ARG A 235 -19.08 9.79 7.32
C ARG A 235 -19.93 8.59 7.69
N SER A 236 -19.85 7.51 6.92
CA SER A 236 -20.67 6.32 7.13
C SER A 236 -20.03 5.07 6.54
N HIS A 237 -20.43 3.91 7.05
CA HIS A 237 -20.00 2.61 6.53
C HIS A 237 -20.44 2.39 5.08
N ALA A 238 -21.60 2.91 4.68
CA ALA A 238 -22.07 2.82 3.29
C ALA A 238 -21.20 3.65 2.33
N GLU A 239 -20.65 4.77 2.79
CA GLU A 239 -19.68 5.56 2.01
C GLU A 239 -18.34 4.84 1.86
N LEU A 240 -17.81 4.26 2.94
CA LEU A 240 -16.59 3.45 2.86
C LEU A 240 -16.75 2.26 1.91
N ARG A 241 -17.88 1.55 1.97
CA ARG A 241 -18.18 0.44 1.06
C ARG A 241 -18.15 0.88 -0.40
N ARG A 242 -18.83 2.00 -0.71
CA ARG A 242 -18.81 2.59 -2.06
C ARG A 242 -17.40 3.01 -2.48
N ALA A 243 -16.61 3.53 -1.54
CA ALA A 243 -15.23 3.91 -1.80
C ALA A 243 -14.34 2.71 -2.14
N ILE A 244 -14.46 1.60 -1.41
CA ILE A 244 -13.74 0.34 -1.71
C ILE A 244 -14.11 -0.16 -3.12
N LEU A 245 -15.41 -0.25 -3.43
CA LEU A 245 -15.87 -0.70 -4.74
C LEU A 245 -15.37 0.21 -5.88
N GLY A 246 -15.51 1.53 -5.71
CA GLY A 246 -15.07 2.52 -6.69
C GLY A 246 -13.56 2.48 -6.92
N ALA A 247 -12.77 2.42 -5.84
CA ALA A 247 -11.32 2.49 -5.92
C ALA A 247 -10.70 1.27 -6.61
N TRP A 248 -11.15 0.05 -6.27
CA TRP A 248 -10.69 -1.16 -6.95
C TRP A 248 -11.16 -1.23 -8.41
N THR A 249 -12.35 -0.70 -8.72
CA THR A 249 -12.81 -0.60 -10.11
C THR A 249 -11.90 0.33 -10.92
N VAL A 250 -11.56 1.51 -10.40
CA VAL A 250 -10.63 2.44 -11.05
C VAL A 250 -9.26 1.80 -11.21
N PHE A 251 -8.73 1.15 -10.17
CA PHE A 251 -7.46 0.43 -10.22
C PHE A 251 -7.43 -0.61 -11.36
N LEU A 252 -8.48 -1.44 -11.46
CA LEU A 252 -8.60 -2.46 -12.50
C LEU A 252 -8.66 -1.85 -13.90
N VAL A 253 -9.50 -0.82 -14.10
CA VAL A 253 -9.64 -0.15 -15.40
C VAL A 253 -8.31 0.48 -15.84
N VAL A 254 -7.66 1.23 -14.96
CA VAL A 254 -6.37 1.88 -15.27
C VAL A 254 -5.31 0.84 -15.58
N THR A 255 -5.16 -0.17 -14.72
CA THR A 255 -4.09 -1.17 -14.86
C THR A 255 -4.29 -2.05 -16.09
N ILE A 256 -5.50 -2.58 -16.31
CA ILE A 256 -5.79 -3.42 -17.47
C ILE A 256 -5.72 -2.59 -18.74
N GLY A 257 -6.28 -1.38 -18.75
CA GLY A 257 -6.27 -0.49 -19.91
C GLY A 257 -4.85 -0.13 -20.36
N PHE A 258 -4.06 0.48 -19.47
CA PHE A 258 -2.69 0.87 -19.81
C PHE A 258 -1.76 -0.33 -20.01
N GLY A 259 -1.91 -1.39 -19.22
CA GLY A 259 -1.12 -2.62 -19.38
C GLY A 259 -1.37 -3.30 -20.73
N SER A 260 -2.64 -3.40 -21.15
CA SER A 260 -3.02 -3.96 -22.46
C SER A 260 -2.45 -3.17 -23.62
N VAL A 261 -2.58 -1.83 -23.58
CA VAL A 261 -2.05 -0.97 -24.65
C VAL A 261 -0.53 -1.01 -24.68
N ALA A 262 0.14 -0.94 -23.53
CA ALA A 262 1.59 -1.07 -23.44
C ALA A 262 2.05 -2.43 -23.99
N TYR A 263 1.38 -3.53 -23.66
CA TYR A 263 1.71 -4.84 -24.22
C TYR A 263 1.49 -4.93 -25.72
N GLY A 264 0.41 -4.35 -26.25
CA GLY A 264 0.19 -4.28 -27.70
C GLY A 264 1.30 -3.54 -28.44
N ILE A 265 1.90 -2.52 -27.80
CA ILE A 265 2.99 -1.75 -28.38
C ILE A 265 4.34 -2.47 -28.23
N PHE A 266 4.71 -2.82 -27.00
CA PHE A 266 6.06 -3.31 -26.65
C PHE A 266 6.19 -4.83 -26.69
N GLY A 267 5.08 -5.57 -26.63
CA GLY A 267 5.06 -7.02 -26.59
C GLY A 267 5.91 -7.61 -25.46
N PRO A 268 6.62 -8.73 -25.71
CA PRO A 268 7.49 -9.39 -24.74
C PRO A 268 8.72 -8.56 -24.33
N SER A 269 9.04 -7.48 -25.03
CA SER A 269 10.20 -6.62 -24.71
C SER A 269 9.94 -5.63 -23.58
N LEU A 270 8.69 -5.51 -23.12
CA LEU A 270 8.33 -4.66 -21.98
C LEU A 270 9.17 -5.05 -20.75
N GLN A 271 9.71 -4.05 -20.06
CA GLN A 271 10.56 -4.24 -18.88
C GLN A 271 9.78 -3.96 -17.58
N PRO A 272 10.15 -4.59 -16.46
CA PRO A 272 9.53 -4.30 -15.16
C PRO A 272 9.77 -2.86 -14.69
N ASP A 273 10.88 -2.26 -15.11
CA ASP A 273 11.16 -0.83 -14.91
C ASP A 273 10.42 0.00 -15.97
N ILE A 274 9.37 0.71 -15.56
CA ILE A 274 8.58 1.54 -16.49
C ILE A 274 9.43 2.60 -17.19
N ILE A 275 10.44 3.16 -16.53
CA ILE A 275 11.30 4.21 -17.09
C ILE A 275 12.23 3.64 -18.15
N ALA A 276 12.59 2.35 -18.07
CA ALA A 276 13.38 1.66 -19.09
C ALA A 276 12.61 1.48 -20.42
N ASN A 277 11.27 1.52 -20.38
CA ASN A 277 10.41 1.42 -21.56
C ASN A 277 10.17 2.78 -22.26
N ILE A 278 10.64 3.89 -21.69
CA ILE A 278 10.40 5.24 -22.21
C ILE A 278 11.69 5.78 -22.83
N GLY A 279 11.62 6.19 -24.09
CA GLY A 279 12.76 6.67 -24.88
C GLY A 279 12.87 8.20 -24.96
N GLY A 280 14.06 8.68 -25.34
CA GLY A 280 14.30 10.08 -25.68
C GLY A 280 14.03 11.08 -24.55
N GLU A 281 13.59 12.29 -24.91
CA GLU A 281 13.30 13.37 -23.96
C GLU A 281 12.12 13.05 -23.03
N LEU A 282 11.17 12.21 -23.48
CA LEU A 282 10.05 11.75 -22.68
C LEU A 282 10.51 10.99 -21.44
N LYS A 283 11.68 10.34 -21.48
CA LYS A 283 12.26 9.63 -20.34
C LYS A 283 12.57 10.56 -19.18
N VAL A 284 13.09 11.76 -19.47
CA VAL A 284 13.39 12.77 -18.45
C VAL A 284 12.10 13.30 -17.84
N ILE A 285 11.08 13.57 -18.66
CA ILE A 285 9.77 14.04 -18.21
C ILE A 285 9.08 12.98 -17.34
N ALA A 286 9.15 11.71 -17.73
CA ALA A 286 8.65 10.59 -16.93
C ALA A 286 9.42 10.47 -15.61
N GLY A 287 10.75 10.68 -15.62
CA GLY A 287 11.58 10.76 -14.42
C GLY A 287 11.09 11.83 -13.44
N VAL A 288 10.77 13.04 -13.91
CA VAL A 288 10.22 14.11 -13.06
C VAL A 288 8.89 13.69 -12.42
N TRP A 289 7.96 13.15 -13.22
CA TRP A 289 6.68 12.67 -12.69
C TRP A 289 6.84 11.50 -11.73
N MET A 290 7.76 10.58 -12.01
CA MET A 290 8.09 9.48 -11.10
C MET A 290 8.69 9.99 -9.79
N ALA A 291 9.56 10.99 -9.82
CA ALA A 291 10.08 11.62 -8.61
C ALA A 291 8.95 12.26 -7.78
N ILE A 292 8.04 13.01 -8.42
CA ILE A 292 6.84 13.57 -7.75
C ILE A 292 5.99 12.45 -7.13
N LYS A 293 5.74 11.39 -7.88
CA LYS A 293 4.98 10.22 -7.45
C LYS A 293 5.58 9.60 -6.19
N VAL A 294 6.87 9.28 -6.27
CA VAL A 294 7.57 8.56 -5.23
C VAL A 294 7.72 9.43 -4.00
N LEU A 295 8.13 10.70 -4.13
CA LEU A 295 8.31 11.60 -2.98
C LEU A 295 6.99 11.86 -2.24
N GLY A 296 5.86 11.86 -2.97
CA GLY A 296 4.52 11.93 -2.37
C GLY A 296 4.15 10.72 -1.52
N ASN A 297 4.75 9.56 -1.76
CA ASN A 297 4.40 8.29 -1.10
C ASN A 297 5.47 7.78 -0.12
N ALA A 298 6.76 7.97 -0.44
CA ALA A 298 7.88 7.37 0.28
C ALA A 298 7.94 7.79 1.75
N VAL A 299 7.76 9.09 2.03
CA VAL A 299 7.79 9.60 3.40
C VAL A 299 6.57 9.13 4.21
N PRO A 300 5.32 9.28 3.71
CA PRO A 300 4.15 8.74 4.42
C PRO A 300 4.22 7.23 4.68
N LEU A 301 4.80 6.45 3.78
CA LEU A 301 4.96 4.99 3.95
C LEU A 301 6.05 4.63 4.96
N ALA A 302 7.15 5.38 5.00
CA ALA A 302 8.25 5.13 5.93
C ALA A 302 7.97 5.66 7.35
N ARG A 303 7.12 6.68 7.51
CA ARG A 303 6.85 7.33 8.81
C ARG A 303 6.26 6.38 9.86
N PRO A 304 5.32 5.47 9.56
CA PRO A 304 4.90 4.43 10.49
C PRO A 304 6.04 3.56 11.01
N LEU A 305 7.03 3.24 10.18
CA LEU A 305 8.23 2.48 10.58
C LEU A 305 9.08 3.29 11.55
N GLY A 306 9.33 4.57 11.22
CA GLY A 306 10.05 5.49 12.12
C GLY A 306 9.34 5.71 13.45
N ASN A 307 8.01 5.83 13.43
CA ASN A 307 7.18 5.96 14.63
C ASN A 307 7.26 4.70 15.50
N ALA A 308 7.11 3.52 14.90
CA ALA A 308 7.24 2.25 15.61
C ALA A 308 8.63 2.10 16.23
N TYR A 309 9.70 2.41 15.46
CA TYR A 309 11.08 2.37 15.93
C TYR A 309 11.33 3.33 17.09
N ALA A 310 10.94 4.61 16.96
CA ALA A 310 11.15 5.59 18.04
C ALA A 310 10.35 5.28 19.30
N ARG A 311 9.11 4.77 19.16
CA ARG A 311 8.30 4.34 20.32
C ARG A 311 8.92 3.16 21.03
N ALA A 312 9.47 2.19 20.29
CA ALA A 312 10.19 1.06 20.87
C ALA A 312 11.41 1.51 21.68
N LEU A 313 12.04 2.62 21.29
CA LEU A 313 13.16 3.24 22.01
C LEU A 313 12.74 4.25 23.10
N GLY A 314 11.44 4.50 23.28
CA GLY A 314 10.94 5.51 24.23
C GLY A 314 11.25 6.95 23.84
N LEU A 315 11.61 7.21 22.58
CA LEU A 315 12.01 8.53 22.07
C LEU A 315 10.82 9.40 21.63
N LEU A 316 9.62 8.83 21.55
CA LEU A 316 8.48 9.47 20.91
C LEU A 316 7.17 9.17 21.64
N ARG A 317 6.39 10.21 21.92
CA ARG A 317 5.06 10.08 22.53
C ARG A 317 4.04 9.55 21.51
N PRO A 318 2.93 8.94 21.95
CA PRO A 318 1.91 8.39 21.04
C PRO A 318 1.31 9.38 20.03
N THR A 319 1.35 10.68 20.32
CA THR A 319 0.80 11.76 19.48
C THR A 319 1.84 12.40 18.57
N GLU A 320 3.11 12.07 18.74
CA GLU A 320 4.21 12.66 17.98
C GLU A 320 4.50 11.84 16.71
N SER A 321 5.20 12.44 15.75
CA SER A 321 5.69 11.78 14.54
C SER A 321 7.20 11.85 14.46
N ALA A 322 7.80 10.80 13.90
CA ALA A 322 9.24 10.67 13.76
C ALA A 322 9.78 11.79 12.87
N GLY A 323 10.66 12.61 13.45
CA GLY A 323 11.40 13.64 12.73
C GLY A 323 12.55 13.05 11.90
N PRO A 324 13.27 13.91 11.16
CA PRO A 324 14.31 13.49 10.20
C PRO A 324 15.44 12.67 10.83
N LEU A 325 15.85 12.98 12.06
CA LEU A 325 16.93 12.25 12.73
C LEU A 325 16.56 10.80 13.04
N VAL A 326 15.31 10.54 13.42
CA VAL A 326 14.79 9.18 13.65
C VAL A 326 14.56 8.44 12.34
N MET A 327 14.12 9.18 11.31
CA MET A 327 13.84 8.62 9.99
C MET A 327 15.11 8.22 9.23
N LEU A 328 16.25 8.87 9.51
CA LEU A 328 17.53 8.60 8.84
C LEU A 328 17.94 7.11 8.85
N PRO A 329 18.09 6.42 10.00
CA PRO A 329 18.48 5.01 10.00
C PRO A 329 17.47 4.11 9.28
N ILE A 330 16.18 4.43 9.34
CA ILE A 330 15.12 3.68 8.66
C ILE A 330 15.26 3.84 7.13
N ILE A 331 15.35 5.08 6.65
CA ILE A 331 15.47 5.36 5.21
C ILE A 331 16.79 4.81 4.65
N LEU A 332 17.88 4.84 5.40
CA LEU A 332 19.14 4.21 4.99
C LEU A 332 19.01 2.68 4.87
N CYS A 333 18.35 2.03 5.83
CA CYS A 333 18.09 0.59 5.77
C CYS A 333 17.23 0.22 4.54
N LEU A 334 16.14 0.96 4.31
CA LEU A 334 15.27 0.79 3.14
C LEU A 334 16.02 1.03 1.82
N SER A 335 16.94 1.99 1.80
CA SER A 335 17.76 2.28 0.62
C SER A 335 18.82 1.21 0.36
N ALA A 336 19.35 0.58 1.40
CA ALA A 336 20.24 -0.57 1.26
C ALA A 336 19.50 -1.78 0.65
N VAL A 337 18.29 -2.07 1.13
CA VAL A 337 17.40 -3.09 0.52
C VAL A 337 17.08 -2.73 -0.93
N ALA A 338 16.75 -1.46 -1.20
CA ALA A 338 16.49 -0.97 -2.55
C ALA A 338 17.68 -1.19 -3.49
N MET A 339 18.91 -0.84 -3.08
CA MET A 339 20.11 -1.07 -3.88
C MET A 339 20.34 -2.55 -4.20
N TYR A 340 20.08 -3.45 -3.24
CA TYR A 340 20.18 -4.89 -3.45
C TYR A 340 19.11 -5.40 -4.44
N CYS A 341 17.89 -4.89 -4.33
CA CYS A 341 16.74 -5.34 -5.13
C CYS A 341 16.53 -4.57 -6.45
N ALA A 342 17.34 -3.55 -6.77
CA ALA A 342 17.07 -2.61 -7.86
C ALA A 342 16.98 -3.27 -9.25
N ASN A 343 17.78 -4.33 -9.45
CA ASN A 343 17.79 -5.17 -10.66
C ASN A 343 16.84 -6.39 -10.56
N GLN A 344 16.12 -6.53 -9.45
CA GLN A 344 15.27 -7.67 -9.13
C GLN A 344 13.86 -7.21 -8.69
N ILE A 345 13.34 -6.13 -9.29
CA ILE A 345 12.01 -5.57 -8.95
C ILE A 345 10.93 -6.65 -9.02
N GLU A 346 10.87 -7.40 -10.13
CA GLU A 346 9.92 -8.50 -10.29
C GLU A 346 10.00 -9.52 -9.15
N ALA A 347 11.21 -9.97 -8.82
CA ALA A 347 11.40 -10.96 -7.77
C ALA A 347 11.03 -10.41 -6.39
N MET A 348 11.41 -9.16 -6.09
CA MET A 348 11.06 -8.49 -4.85
C MET A 348 9.54 -8.36 -4.70
N GLU A 349 8.86 -7.80 -5.70
CA GLU A 349 7.41 -7.61 -5.69
C GLU A 349 6.66 -8.94 -5.65
N SER A 350 7.11 -9.94 -6.42
CA SER A 350 6.52 -11.27 -6.39
C SER A 350 6.67 -11.92 -5.02
N VAL A 351 7.86 -11.91 -4.41
CA VAL A 351 8.11 -12.54 -3.10
C VAL A 351 7.31 -11.86 -2.00
N VAL A 352 7.30 -10.53 -1.97
CA VAL A 352 6.52 -9.76 -0.99
C VAL A 352 5.03 -10.00 -1.21
N GLY A 353 4.58 -9.98 -2.46
CA GLY A 353 3.20 -10.22 -2.85
C GLY A 353 2.66 -11.56 -2.39
N CYS A 354 3.41 -12.64 -2.61
CA CYS A 354 2.99 -13.98 -2.21
C CYS A 354 3.17 -14.23 -0.71
N THR A 355 4.22 -13.71 -0.06
CA THR A 355 4.43 -13.93 1.38
C THR A 355 3.65 -12.94 2.25
N ILE A 356 4.11 -11.70 2.28
CA ILE A 356 3.67 -10.66 3.22
C ILE A 356 2.29 -10.13 2.84
N THR A 357 2.11 -9.74 1.58
CA THR A 357 0.85 -9.13 1.15
C THR A 357 -0.28 -10.15 1.15
N SER A 358 -0.08 -11.39 0.69
CA SER A 358 -1.15 -12.42 0.77
C SER A 358 -1.63 -12.66 2.21
N PHE A 359 -0.72 -12.60 3.19
CA PHE A 359 -1.05 -12.69 4.62
C PHE A 359 -1.95 -11.52 5.04
N ASN A 360 -1.60 -10.29 4.66
CA ASN A 360 -2.34 -9.09 5.01
C ASN A 360 -3.65 -8.91 4.23
N VAL A 361 -3.73 -9.35 2.98
CA VAL A 361 -4.87 -9.01 2.11
C VAL A 361 -5.87 -10.15 1.95
N LEU A 362 -5.43 -11.40 2.15
CA LEU A 362 -6.30 -12.58 2.04
C LEU A 362 -6.53 -13.23 3.40
N LEU A 363 -5.44 -13.61 4.10
CA LEU A 363 -5.55 -14.45 5.28
C LEU A 363 -6.18 -13.71 6.46
N ILE A 364 -5.61 -12.58 6.89
CA ILE A 364 -6.12 -11.86 8.07
C ILE A 364 -7.57 -11.39 7.88
N PRO A 365 -7.94 -10.68 6.79
CA PRO A 365 -9.31 -10.20 6.61
C PRO A 365 -10.34 -11.33 6.65
N ALA A 366 -10.06 -12.44 5.97
CA ALA A 366 -10.97 -13.57 5.90
C ALA A 366 -11.12 -14.27 7.27
N MET A 367 -10.00 -14.49 7.97
CA MET A 367 -9.98 -15.10 9.29
C MET A 367 -10.67 -14.21 10.34
N ALA A 368 -10.39 -12.91 10.34
CA ALA A 368 -11.05 -11.94 11.21
C ALA A 368 -12.55 -11.88 10.92
N TYR A 369 -12.96 -11.89 9.65
CA TYR A 369 -14.36 -11.93 9.25
C TYR A 369 -15.09 -13.18 9.78
N ILE A 370 -14.49 -14.37 9.63
CA ILE A 370 -15.07 -15.62 10.15
C ILE A 370 -15.28 -15.56 11.67
N VAL A 371 -14.27 -15.12 12.42
CA VAL A 371 -14.30 -15.15 13.89
C VAL A 371 -15.18 -14.03 14.45
N ILE A 372 -15.06 -12.81 13.93
CA ILE A 372 -15.75 -11.63 14.45
C ILE A 372 -17.19 -11.59 13.97
N CYS A 373 -17.43 -11.74 12.67
CA CYS A 373 -18.76 -11.56 12.07
C CYS A 373 -19.60 -12.85 12.08
N LYS A 374 -18.97 -14.02 12.22
CA LYS A 374 -19.64 -15.33 12.21
C LYS A 374 -20.59 -15.51 11.01
N PRO A 375 -20.11 -15.29 9.77
CA PRO A 375 -20.95 -15.43 8.57
C PRO A 375 -21.48 -16.86 8.43
N SER A 376 -22.62 -17.00 7.74
CA SER A 376 -23.23 -18.29 7.40
C SER A 376 -23.35 -18.48 5.89
N GLY A 377 -23.63 -19.71 5.44
CA GLY A 377 -23.82 -20.03 4.02
C GLY A 377 -22.59 -19.76 3.16
N ALA A 378 -22.81 -19.25 1.94
CA ALA A 378 -21.77 -19.05 0.92
C ALA A 378 -20.64 -18.11 1.38
N SER A 379 -20.95 -17.02 2.10
CA SER A 379 -19.94 -16.06 2.57
C SER A 379 -18.90 -16.70 3.49
N ARG A 380 -19.32 -17.67 4.32
CA ARG A 380 -18.40 -18.43 5.18
C ARG A 380 -17.44 -19.29 4.36
N TYR A 381 -17.95 -19.99 3.34
CA TYR A 381 -17.11 -20.81 2.46
C TYR A 381 -16.13 -19.96 1.66
N CYS A 382 -16.58 -18.83 1.11
CA CYS A 382 -15.69 -17.89 0.42
C CYS A 382 -14.55 -17.41 1.32
N ALA A 383 -14.86 -17.00 2.56
CA ALA A 383 -13.84 -16.58 3.51
C ALA A 383 -12.86 -17.71 3.85
N ILE A 384 -13.33 -18.95 4.04
CA ILE A 384 -12.45 -20.11 4.26
C ILE A 384 -11.52 -20.31 3.06
N CYS A 385 -12.05 -20.26 1.83
CA CYS A 385 -11.24 -20.39 0.62
C CYS A 385 -10.17 -19.30 0.52
N TYR A 386 -10.50 -18.04 0.86
CA TYR A 386 -9.52 -16.95 0.86
C TYR A 386 -8.46 -17.10 1.95
N ALA A 387 -8.85 -17.56 3.14
CA ALA A 387 -7.91 -17.86 4.21
C ALA A 387 -6.94 -18.98 3.79
N MET A 388 -7.45 -20.07 3.21
CA MET A 388 -6.63 -21.17 2.71
C MET A 388 -5.70 -20.71 1.58
N LEU A 389 -6.19 -19.91 0.63
CA LEU A 389 -5.38 -19.36 -0.45
C LEU A 389 -4.27 -18.44 0.10
N GLY A 390 -4.61 -17.53 1.02
CA GLY A 390 -3.64 -16.65 1.67
C GLY A 390 -2.56 -17.45 2.41
N ALA A 391 -2.94 -18.46 3.20
CA ALA A 391 -2.00 -19.32 3.89
C ALA A 391 -1.10 -20.12 2.92
N GLY A 392 -1.68 -20.67 1.85
CA GLY A 392 -0.95 -21.39 0.82
C GLY A 392 0.09 -20.52 0.11
N LEU A 393 -0.31 -19.32 -0.31
CA LEU A 393 0.59 -18.34 -0.94
C LEU A 393 1.69 -17.86 0.03
N SER A 394 1.34 -17.65 1.30
CA SER A 394 2.29 -17.19 2.33
C SER A 394 3.44 -18.18 2.56
N ILE A 395 3.17 -19.49 2.41
CA ILE A 395 4.13 -20.57 2.70
C ILE A 395 4.86 -21.02 1.43
N SER A 396 4.29 -20.85 0.23
CA SER A 396 4.82 -21.44 -1.01
C SER A 396 6.28 -21.05 -1.34
N PRO A 397 6.74 -19.79 -1.15
CA PRO A 397 8.11 -19.44 -1.46
C PRO A 397 9.10 -20.07 -0.49
N MET A 398 8.74 -20.18 0.80
CA MET A 398 9.58 -20.87 1.77
C MET A 398 9.77 -22.34 1.40
N VAL A 399 8.70 -23.02 0.97
CA VAL A 399 8.79 -24.41 0.51
C VAL A 399 9.66 -24.53 -0.74
N TYR A 400 9.53 -23.60 -1.69
CA TYR A 400 10.35 -23.58 -2.89
C TYR A 400 11.84 -23.36 -2.59
N PHE A 401 12.17 -22.39 -1.73
CA PHE A 401 13.55 -22.13 -1.31
C PHE A 401 14.16 -23.30 -0.53
N LEU A 402 13.39 -23.90 0.39
CA LEU A 402 13.84 -25.11 1.11
C LEU A 402 14.05 -26.28 0.15
N TRP A 403 13.18 -26.45 -0.84
CA TRP A 403 13.33 -27.49 -1.86
C TRP A 403 14.60 -27.29 -2.70
N GLN A 404 14.85 -26.07 -3.18
CA GLN A 404 16.09 -25.71 -3.88
C GLN A 404 17.33 -26.01 -3.02
N PHE A 405 17.33 -25.60 -1.75
CA PHE A 405 18.47 -25.80 -0.83
C PHE A 405 18.75 -27.27 -0.52
N MET A 406 17.74 -28.14 -0.49
CA MET A 406 17.93 -29.58 -0.25
C MET A 406 18.46 -30.35 -1.47
N HIS A 407 18.35 -29.80 -2.68
CA HIS A 407 18.76 -30.45 -3.93
C HIS A 407 19.98 -29.79 -4.59
N SER A 408 20.54 -28.75 -3.97
CA SER A 408 21.85 -28.17 -4.25
C SER A 408 22.90 -28.75 -3.30
#